data_AF-A0A9P4IHZ6-F1
#
_entry.id   AF-A0A9P4IHZ6-F1
#
_cell.length_a   1.000
_cell.length_b   1.000
_cell.length_c   1.000
_cell.angle_alpha   90.00
_cell.angle_beta   90.00
_cell.angle_gamma   90.00
#
_symmetry.space_group_name_H-M   'P 1'
#
loop_
_entity.id
_entity.type
_entity.pdbx_description
1 polymer ?
#
loop_
_entity_poly.entity_id
_entity_poly.type
_entity_poly.pdbx_seq_one_letter_code
_entity_poly.pdbx_strand_id
1 'polypeptide(L)'
;MSSTLRRIEHFTSLTGTVDVAIVFHLTPKPNAIAAPQSAKQQRERLFAFSSFMSAMFSQTSTPAIPVLPLASASSLPAVLQTFASSLIKGHSVAAAAVPGLRPIELLQYCTVNSPLDQHSTFLLTDIFDSMGSLAGAMTNSTQNQEVEQKLLDLLGLETAQSVADFWRDEWVAD
;
A
#
# COMPACT_ATOMS: atom_id res chain seq x y z
N MET A 1 -14.46 -15.94 3.07
CA MET A 1 -14.18 -14.96 1.99
C MET A 1 -14.55 -15.46 0.59
N SER A 2 -14.26 -16.71 0.20
CA SER A 2 -14.54 -17.25 -1.15
C SER A 2 -15.98 -17.01 -1.68
N SER A 3 -17.02 -17.15 -0.86
CA SER A 3 -18.41 -16.87 -1.29
C SER A 3 -18.67 -15.39 -1.59
N THR A 4 -18.08 -14.46 -0.83
CA THR A 4 -18.20 -13.01 -1.08
C THR A 4 -17.53 -12.64 -2.39
N LEU A 5 -16.34 -13.18 -2.65
CA LEU A 5 -15.60 -12.91 -3.89
C LEU A 5 -16.34 -13.45 -5.11
N ARG A 6 -16.86 -14.69 -5.07
CA ARG A 6 -17.72 -15.21 -6.14
C ARG A 6 -18.97 -14.36 -6.39
N ARG A 7 -19.55 -13.79 -5.33
CA ARG A 7 -20.70 -12.87 -5.48
C ARG A 7 -20.28 -11.56 -6.15
N ILE A 8 -19.09 -11.04 -5.81
CA ILE A 8 -18.53 -9.85 -6.46
C ILE A 8 -18.26 -10.17 -7.94
N GLU A 9 -17.54 -11.26 -8.25
CA GLU A 9 -17.28 -11.71 -9.62
C GLU A 9 -18.58 -11.88 -10.43
N HIS A 10 -19.56 -12.58 -9.87
CA HIS A 10 -20.87 -12.75 -10.51
C HIS A 10 -21.60 -11.42 -10.72
N PHE A 11 -21.49 -10.48 -9.78
CA PHE A 11 -22.10 -9.16 -9.93
C PHE A 11 -21.35 -8.32 -10.98
N THR A 12 -20.03 -8.46 -11.06
CA THR A 12 -19.19 -7.77 -12.05
C THR A 12 -19.47 -8.27 -13.46
N SER A 13 -19.68 -9.57 -13.65
CA SER A 13 -20.02 -10.13 -14.96
C SER A 13 -21.39 -9.69 -15.45
N LEU A 14 -22.33 -9.43 -14.53
CA LEU A 14 -23.68 -8.95 -14.87
C LEU A 14 -23.72 -7.45 -15.18
N THR A 15 -22.96 -6.63 -14.46
CA THR A 15 -23.03 -5.16 -14.54
C THR A 15 -21.92 -4.54 -15.39
N GLY A 16 -20.94 -5.35 -15.79
CA GLY A 16 -19.73 -4.85 -16.47
C GLY A 16 -18.94 -3.86 -15.60
N THR A 17 -19.14 -3.88 -14.27
CA THR A 17 -18.57 -2.94 -13.28
C THR A 17 -18.94 -1.46 -13.46
N VAL A 18 -19.93 -1.16 -14.30
CA VAL A 18 -20.41 0.21 -14.50
C VAL A 18 -21.32 0.60 -13.34
N ASP A 19 -21.08 1.78 -12.76
CA ASP A 19 -21.88 2.36 -11.66
C ASP A 19 -21.95 1.51 -10.38
N VAL A 20 -20.90 0.72 -10.10
CA VAL A 20 -20.81 -0.10 -8.89
C VAL A 20 -19.73 0.42 -7.95
N ALA A 21 -20.03 0.44 -6.64
CA ALA A 21 -19.07 0.64 -5.58
C ALA A 21 -19.32 -0.35 -4.44
N ILE A 22 -18.24 -0.81 -3.79
CA ILE A 22 -18.32 -1.68 -2.62
C ILE A 22 -18.20 -0.83 -1.37
N VAL A 23 -19.21 -0.88 -0.51
CA VAL A 23 -19.18 -0.21 0.78
C VAL A 23 -18.67 -1.17 1.85
N PHE A 24 -17.55 -0.85 2.49
CA PHE A 24 -16.98 -1.64 3.57
C PHE A 24 -17.19 -0.94 4.92
N HIS A 25 -18.02 -1.51 5.78
CA HIS A 25 -18.39 -0.88 7.05
C HIS A 25 -17.40 -1.22 8.16
N LEU A 26 -16.71 -0.21 8.69
CA LEU A 26 -15.69 -0.35 9.72
C LEU A 26 -16.28 -0.39 11.15
N THR A 27 -17.51 0.06 11.37
CA THR A 27 -18.17 0.07 12.71
C THR A 27 -19.30 -0.95 12.85
N PRO A 28 -19.64 -1.39 14.09
CA PRO A 28 -20.72 -2.34 14.28
C PRO A 28 -22.07 -1.78 13.84
N LYS A 29 -22.98 -2.68 13.48
CA LYS A 29 -24.39 -2.35 13.25
C LYS A 29 -24.96 -1.73 14.53
N PRO A 30 -25.66 -0.57 14.48
CA PRO A 30 -26.11 0.15 15.66
C PRO A 30 -27.12 -0.60 16.54
N ASN A 31 -27.62 -1.77 16.11
CA ASN A 31 -28.55 -2.60 16.88
C ASN A 31 -27.86 -3.61 17.81
N ALA A 32 -26.52 -3.67 17.82
CA ALA A 32 -25.81 -4.40 18.87
C ALA A 32 -25.70 -3.49 20.09
N ILE A 33 -26.55 -3.76 21.08
CA ILE A 33 -26.61 -3.13 22.41
C ILE A 33 -25.18 -2.75 22.85
N ALA A 34 -25.01 -1.46 23.16
CA ALA A 34 -23.75 -0.78 23.45
C ALA A 34 -22.76 -1.61 24.30
N ALA A 35 -21.90 -2.37 23.63
CA ALA A 35 -20.66 -2.85 24.22
C ALA A 35 -19.57 -1.81 23.89
N PRO A 36 -18.73 -1.40 24.85
CA PRO A 36 -17.60 -0.53 24.57
C PRO A 36 -16.76 -1.14 23.44
N GLN A 37 -16.43 -0.33 22.43
CA GLN A 37 -15.57 -0.76 21.33
C GLN A 37 -14.26 -1.26 21.92
N SER A 38 -14.07 -2.57 21.99
CA SER A 38 -12.76 -3.09 22.35
C SER A 38 -11.83 -2.76 21.19
N ALA A 39 -10.66 -2.20 21.49
CA ALA A 39 -9.61 -1.95 20.49
C ALA A 39 -9.31 -3.22 19.65
N LYS A 40 -9.57 -4.41 20.21
CA LYS A 40 -9.50 -5.71 19.54
C LYS A 40 -10.49 -5.84 18.37
N GLN A 41 -11.76 -5.47 18.54
CA GLN A 41 -12.76 -5.53 17.47
C GLN A 41 -12.50 -4.53 16.33
N GLN A 42 -11.92 -3.36 16.64
CA GLN A 42 -11.54 -2.40 15.62
C GLN A 42 -10.35 -2.91 14.80
N ARG A 43 -9.32 -3.48 15.46
CA ARG A 43 -8.17 -4.10 14.79
C ARG A 43 -8.58 -5.28 13.90
N GLU A 44 -9.47 -6.14 14.36
CA GLU A 44 -9.96 -7.29 13.59
C GLU A 44 -10.65 -6.86 12.28
N ARG A 45 -11.32 -5.70 12.28
CA ARG A 45 -11.99 -5.18 11.08
C ARG A 45 -11.06 -4.47 10.11
N LEU A 46 -10.08 -3.73 10.64
CA LEU A 46 -9.01 -3.20 9.81
C LEU A 46 -8.22 -4.34 9.17
N PHE A 47 -7.99 -5.42 9.90
CA PHE A 47 -7.40 -6.66 9.37
C PHE A 47 -8.31 -7.30 8.31
N ALA A 48 -9.62 -7.40 8.57
CA ALA A 48 -10.57 -7.93 7.59
C ALA A 48 -10.66 -7.06 6.31
N PHE A 49 -10.58 -5.73 6.46
CA PHE A 49 -10.50 -4.81 5.33
C PHE A 49 -9.21 -5.01 4.54
N SER A 50 -8.06 -5.08 5.22
CA SER A 50 -6.76 -5.33 4.59
C SER A 50 -6.73 -6.66 3.84
N SER A 51 -7.24 -7.72 4.47
CA SER A 51 -7.35 -9.05 3.86
C SER A 51 -8.31 -9.05 2.67
N PHE A 52 -9.41 -8.31 2.74
CA PHE A 52 -10.33 -8.14 1.62
C PHE A 52 -9.69 -7.38 0.46
N MET A 53 -8.99 -6.28 0.73
CA MET A 53 -8.29 -5.51 -0.29
C MET A 53 -7.21 -6.36 -0.97
N SER A 54 -6.40 -7.08 -0.21
CA SER A 54 -5.41 -8.04 -0.74
C SER A 54 -6.08 -9.08 -1.65
N ALA A 55 -7.18 -9.69 -1.22
CA ALA A 55 -7.90 -10.67 -2.03
C ALA A 55 -8.55 -10.09 -3.29
N MET A 56 -8.90 -8.80 -3.31
CA MET A 56 -9.39 -8.10 -4.50
C MET A 56 -8.24 -7.79 -5.47
N PHE A 57 -7.06 -7.40 -4.98
CA PHE A 57 -5.88 -7.12 -5.80
C PHE A 57 -5.28 -8.37 -6.44
N SER A 58 -5.38 -9.53 -5.78
CA SER A 58 -4.92 -10.80 -6.34
C SER A 58 -5.80 -11.35 -7.47
N GLN A 59 -6.97 -10.76 -7.74
CA GLN A 59 -7.87 -11.21 -8.80
C GLN A 59 -7.58 -10.48 -10.11
N THR A 60 -7.21 -11.24 -11.13
CA THR A 60 -6.92 -10.72 -12.48
C THR A 60 -8.19 -10.53 -13.33
N SER A 61 -9.32 -11.09 -12.90
CA SER A 61 -10.57 -11.15 -13.66
C SER A 61 -11.56 -10.04 -13.33
N THR A 62 -11.39 -9.33 -12.21
CA THR A 62 -12.33 -8.31 -11.74
C THR A 62 -11.83 -6.91 -12.13
N PRO A 63 -12.61 -6.11 -12.87
CA PRO A 63 -12.29 -4.70 -13.06
C PRO A 63 -12.23 -3.97 -11.72
N ALA A 64 -11.43 -2.91 -11.62
CA ALA A 64 -11.18 -2.18 -10.38
C ALA A 64 -12.46 -1.49 -9.84
N ILE A 65 -13.25 -2.21 -9.04
CA ILE A 65 -14.42 -1.65 -8.35
C ILE A 65 -13.93 -0.77 -7.19
N PRO A 66 -14.38 0.50 -7.07
CA PRO A 66 -14.04 1.34 -5.94
C PRO A 66 -14.58 0.76 -4.63
N VAL A 67 -13.70 0.57 -3.65
CA VAL A 67 -14.06 0.17 -2.29
C VAL A 67 -14.06 1.39 -1.38
N LEU A 68 -15.22 1.71 -0.80
CA LEU A 68 -15.45 2.85 0.07
C LEU A 68 -15.48 2.39 1.53
N PRO A 69 -14.41 2.62 2.32
CA PRO A 69 -14.44 2.35 3.75
C PRO A 69 -15.32 3.38 4.46
N LEU A 70 -16.30 2.91 5.24
CA LEU A 70 -17.17 3.76 6.03
C LEU A 70 -16.98 3.52 7.51
N ALA A 71 -16.59 4.59 8.23
CA ALA A 71 -16.58 4.61 9.68
C ALA A 71 -17.99 4.68 10.29
N SER A 72 -19.00 5.18 9.56
CA SER A 72 -20.38 5.19 10.02
C SER A 72 -21.34 5.19 8.84
N ALA A 73 -22.51 4.58 8.98
CA ALA A 73 -23.57 4.64 7.97
C ALA A 73 -24.03 6.08 7.72
N SER A 74 -23.97 6.95 8.74
CA SER A 74 -24.33 8.37 8.61
C SER A 74 -23.35 9.18 7.76
N SER A 75 -22.12 8.70 7.54
CA SER A 75 -21.14 9.37 6.69
C SER A 75 -21.26 8.99 5.21
N LEU A 76 -22.09 7.99 4.87
CA LEU A 76 -22.28 7.53 3.48
C LEU A 76 -22.70 8.68 2.54
N PRO A 77 -23.70 9.54 2.86
CA PRO A 77 -24.11 10.59 1.94
C PRO A 77 -22.97 11.59 1.66
N ALA A 78 -22.17 11.94 2.68
CA ALA A 78 -21.04 12.84 2.53
C ALA A 78 -19.92 12.22 1.67
N VAL A 79 -19.63 10.93 1.87
CA VAL A 79 -18.64 10.19 1.09
C VAL A 79 -19.09 10.04 -0.37
N LEU A 80 -20.36 9.71 -0.61
CA LEU A 80 -20.92 9.62 -1.95
C LEU A 80 -20.94 10.97 -2.66
N GLN A 81 -21.27 12.06 -1.96
CA GLN A 81 -21.20 13.41 -2.52
C GLN A 81 -19.77 13.80 -2.88
N THR A 82 -18.80 13.46 -2.04
CA THR A 82 -17.37 13.70 -2.31
C THR A 82 -16.91 12.91 -3.53
N PHE A 83 -17.28 11.63 -3.59
CA PHE A 83 -16.95 10.74 -4.70
C PHE A 83 -17.63 11.17 -6.02
N ALA A 84 -18.92 11.48 -6.00
CA ALA A 84 -19.63 12.00 -7.16
C ALA A 84 -19.02 13.34 -7.63
N SER A 85 -18.68 14.23 -6.68
CA SER A 85 -18.01 15.49 -6.99
C SER A 85 -16.63 15.28 -7.60
N SER A 86 -15.89 14.25 -7.18
CA SER A 86 -14.58 13.95 -7.76
C SER A 86 -14.69 13.32 -9.15
N LEU A 87 -15.73 12.53 -9.41
CA LEU A 87 -16.07 12.03 -10.75
C LEU A 87 -16.46 13.15 -11.72
N ILE A 88 -17.32 14.08 -11.29
CA ILE A 88 -17.82 15.19 -12.13
C ILE A 88 -16.72 16.20 -12.46
N LYS A 89 -15.80 16.44 -11.52
CA LYS A 89 -14.70 17.38 -11.74
C LYS A 89 -13.68 16.89 -12.77
N GLY A 90 -13.79 15.64 -13.23
CA GLY A 90 -12.75 14.97 -14.00
C GLY A 90 -11.53 14.84 -13.10
N HIS A 91 -11.17 13.61 -12.73
CA HIS A 91 -9.87 13.40 -12.12
C HIS A 91 -8.79 13.63 -13.19
N SER A 92 -8.44 14.88 -13.48
CA SER A 92 -7.06 15.22 -13.20
C SER A 92 -6.97 15.02 -11.70
N VAL A 93 -6.46 13.86 -11.29
CA VAL A 93 -5.70 13.82 -10.05
C VAL A 93 -4.55 14.80 -10.32
N ALA A 94 -4.83 16.10 -10.19
CA ALA A 94 -4.04 16.90 -9.31
C ALA A 94 -4.15 16.15 -7.97
N ALA A 95 -3.37 15.08 -7.86
CA ALA A 95 -2.52 14.95 -6.73
C ALA A 95 -2.08 16.40 -6.47
N ALA A 96 -1.96 16.80 -5.23
CA ALA A 96 -0.71 17.46 -4.98
C ALA A 96 0.36 16.47 -5.49
N ALA A 97 0.67 16.53 -6.79
CA ALA A 97 1.99 16.31 -7.28
C ALA A 97 2.70 17.35 -6.43
N VAL A 98 3.16 16.90 -5.26
CA VAL A 98 4.36 17.44 -4.68
C VAL A 98 5.28 17.45 -5.89
N PRO A 99 5.53 18.63 -6.48
CA PRO A 99 6.31 18.69 -7.70
C PRO A 99 7.70 18.26 -7.25
N GLY A 100 8.06 16.99 -7.43
CA GLY A 100 9.29 16.50 -6.80
C GLY A 100 9.40 15.00 -6.62
N LEU A 101 8.39 14.32 -6.08
CA LEU A 101 8.49 12.90 -5.67
C LEU A 101 8.62 11.95 -6.86
N ARG A 102 9.80 11.99 -7.49
CA ARG A 102 10.32 10.95 -8.36
C ARG A 102 10.33 9.67 -7.53
N PRO A 103 10.05 8.49 -8.10
CA PRO A 103 10.11 7.21 -7.38
C PRO A 103 11.43 7.02 -6.60
N ILE A 104 12.50 7.68 -7.05
CA ILE A 104 13.80 7.71 -6.38
C ILE A 104 13.82 8.46 -5.04
N GLU A 105 12.91 9.40 -4.82
CA GLU A 105 12.74 10.08 -3.53
C GLU A 105 12.02 9.19 -2.51
N LEU A 106 11.42 8.07 -2.93
CA LEU A 106 10.94 7.04 -2.01
C LEU A 106 12.09 6.22 -1.41
N LEU A 107 13.24 6.19 -2.09
CA LEU A 107 14.42 5.45 -1.66
C LEU A 107 14.92 5.93 -0.28
N GLN A 108 14.73 7.22 0.03
CA GLN A 108 15.11 7.77 1.33
C GLN A 108 14.34 7.12 2.49
N TYR A 109 13.19 6.49 2.21
CA TYR A 109 12.37 5.81 3.21
C TYR A 109 12.56 4.29 3.20
N CYS A 110 13.41 3.75 2.34
CA CYS A 110 13.70 2.32 2.24
C CYS A 110 14.78 1.89 3.25
N THR A 111 14.58 2.25 4.52
CA THR A 111 15.47 1.97 5.65
C THR A 111 14.68 1.62 6.90
N VAL A 112 15.26 0.79 7.78
CA VAL A 112 14.65 0.41 9.06
C VAL A 112 14.59 1.60 10.03
N ASN A 113 15.62 2.44 10.00
CA ASN A 113 15.73 3.64 10.81
C ASN A 113 15.41 4.89 9.98
N SER A 114 15.35 6.05 10.65
CA SER A 114 15.08 7.38 10.10
C SER A 114 15.47 7.57 8.63
N PRO A 115 14.71 8.38 7.85
CA PRO A 115 14.94 8.52 6.43
C PRO A 115 16.39 8.88 6.10
N LEU A 116 16.93 8.24 5.07
CA LEU A 116 18.27 8.53 4.56
C LEU A 116 18.42 10.01 4.27
N ASP A 117 19.62 10.52 4.52
CA ASP A 117 19.97 11.85 4.06
C ASP A 117 20.10 11.86 2.53
N GLN A 118 20.06 13.08 1.98
CA GLN A 118 20.05 13.28 0.54
C GLN A 118 21.34 12.77 -0.12
N HIS A 119 22.48 12.83 0.57
CA HIS A 119 23.76 12.36 0.02
C HIS A 119 23.80 10.84 -0.08
N SER A 120 23.38 10.13 0.97
CA SER A 120 23.24 8.67 0.95
C SER A 120 22.27 8.20 -0.14
N THR A 121 21.17 8.93 -0.31
CA THR A 121 20.20 8.65 -1.37
C THR A 121 20.85 8.75 -2.74
N PHE A 122 21.59 9.83 -3.04
CA PHE A 122 22.28 9.99 -4.33
C PHE A 122 23.35 8.93 -4.58
N LEU A 123 24.12 8.54 -3.56
CA LEU A 123 25.09 7.46 -3.69
C LEU A 123 24.42 6.14 -4.10
N LEU A 124 23.28 5.83 -3.51
CA LEU A 124 22.50 4.66 -3.90
C LEU A 124 21.97 4.77 -5.34
N THR A 125 21.56 5.96 -5.79
CA THR A 125 21.11 6.17 -7.18
C THR A 125 22.24 6.06 -8.20
N ASP A 126 23.48 6.36 -7.81
CA ASP A 126 24.66 6.24 -8.67
C ASP A 126 25.13 4.79 -8.80
N ILE A 127 24.84 3.96 -7.79
CA ILE A 127 25.22 2.54 -7.77
C ILE A 127 24.15 1.65 -8.41
N PHE A 128 22.88 2.01 -8.26
CA PHE A 128 21.76 1.18 -8.69
C PHE A 128 20.85 1.91 -9.68
N ASP A 129 20.71 1.32 -10.86
CA ASP A 129 19.87 1.85 -11.94
C ASP A 129 18.36 1.70 -11.65
N SER A 130 17.98 0.90 -10.64
CA SER A 130 16.59 0.72 -10.22
C SER A 130 16.45 0.18 -8.80
N MET A 131 15.28 0.41 -8.19
CA MET A 131 14.93 -0.18 -6.89
C MET A 131 14.95 -1.72 -6.91
N GLY A 132 14.60 -2.36 -8.04
CA GLY A 132 14.69 -3.81 -8.18
C GLY A 132 16.12 -4.33 -8.19
N SER A 133 17.06 -3.58 -8.77
CA SER A 133 18.48 -3.90 -8.73
C SER A 133 19.05 -3.77 -7.31
N LEU A 134 18.65 -2.74 -6.56
CA LEU A 134 18.99 -2.58 -5.15
C LEU A 134 18.43 -3.73 -4.31
N ALA A 135 17.13 -4.01 -4.41
CA ALA A 135 16.48 -5.09 -3.68
C ALA A 135 17.12 -6.46 -3.99
N GLY A 136 17.38 -6.74 -5.26
CA GLY A 136 18.07 -7.96 -5.69
C GLY A 136 19.50 -8.06 -5.16
N ALA A 137 20.22 -6.94 -5.05
CA ALA A 137 21.57 -6.91 -4.47
C ALA A 137 21.54 -7.16 -2.96
N MET A 138 20.57 -6.58 -2.24
CA MET A 138 20.46 -6.69 -0.78
C MET A 138 19.92 -8.06 -0.31
N THR A 139 19.12 -8.73 -1.15
CA THR A 139 18.52 -10.05 -0.85
C THR A 139 19.44 -11.22 -1.26
N ASN A 140 20.24 -11.07 -2.32
CA ASN A 140 21.15 -12.11 -2.80
C ASN A 140 22.60 -11.87 -2.34
N SER A 141 22.81 -11.82 -1.01
CA SER A 141 24.12 -11.51 -0.39
C SER A 141 25.25 -12.45 -0.82
N THR A 142 24.93 -13.68 -1.24
CA THR A 142 25.93 -14.66 -1.71
C THR A 142 26.54 -14.34 -3.07
N GLN A 143 25.87 -13.54 -3.91
CA GLN A 143 26.34 -13.23 -5.26
C GLN A 143 26.92 -11.81 -5.38
N ASN A 144 26.67 -10.94 -4.39
CA ASN A 144 26.95 -9.50 -4.45
C ASN A 144 27.78 -8.98 -3.27
N GLN A 145 28.69 -9.78 -2.71
CA GLN A 145 29.60 -9.35 -1.63
C GLN A 145 30.40 -8.09 -1.97
N GLU A 146 30.82 -7.92 -3.24
CA GLU A 146 31.54 -6.71 -3.67
C GLU A 146 30.67 -5.45 -3.61
N VAL A 147 29.37 -5.59 -3.85
CA VAL A 147 28.41 -4.47 -3.82
C VAL A 147 28.11 -4.10 -2.37
N GLU A 148 27.94 -5.09 -1.51
CA GLU A 148 27.76 -4.90 -0.06
C GLU A 148 28.99 -4.23 0.57
N GLN A 149 30.20 -4.67 0.21
CA GLN A 149 31.44 -4.03 0.65
C GLN A 149 31.55 -2.57 0.18
N LYS A 150 31.21 -2.28 -1.08
CA LYS A 150 31.19 -0.91 -1.61
C LYS A 150 30.16 -0.02 -0.91
N LEU A 151 29.00 -0.58 -0.56
CA LEU A 151 27.99 0.16 0.19
C LEU A 151 28.43 0.46 1.62
N LEU A 152 29.11 -0.48 2.27
CA LEU A 152 29.70 -0.28 3.59
C LEU A 152 30.77 0.83 3.56
N ASP A 153 31.61 0.85 2.52
CA ASP A 153 32.64 1.87 2.35
C ASP A 153 32.06 3.27 2.06
N LEU A 154 30.91 3.35 1.38
CA LEU A 154 30.31 4.62 0.93
C LEU A 154 29.29 5.21 1.92
N LEU A 155 28.45 4.37 2.54
CA LEU A 155 27.35 4.79 3.43
C LEU A 155 27.69 4.63 4.91
N GLY A 156 28.74 3.88 5.23
CA GLY A 156 29.08 3.47 6.58
C GLY A 156 28.25 2.27 7.06
N LEU A 157 28.79 1.60 8.09
CA LEU A 157 28.26 0.34 8.61
C LEU A 157 26.78 0.43 9.03
N GLU A 158 26.41 1.47 9.77
CA GLU A 158 25.05 1.60 10.33
C GLU A 158 23.99 1.82 9.24
N THR A 159 24.26 2.73 8.30
CA THR A 159 23.32 3.06 7.23
C THR A 159 23.19 1.92 6.23
N ALA A 160 24.31 1.32 5.81
CA ALA A 160 24.29 0.18 4.89
C ALA A 160 23.55 -1.01 5.49
N GLN A 161 23.75 -1.29 6.79
CA GLN A 161 23.03 -2.36 7.49
C GLN A 161 21.54 -2.04 7.59
N SER A 162 21.16 -0.81 7.89
CA SER A 162 19.74 -0.40 7.97
C SER A 162 19.01 -0.50 6.63
N VAL A 163 19.68 -0.19 5.51
CA VAL A 163 19.14 -0.41 4.15
C VAL A 163 19.01 -1.91 3.88
N ALA A 164 20.07 -2.69 4.14
CA ALA A 164 20.08 -4.12 3.85
C ALA A 164 19.04 -4.90 4.68
N ASP A 165 18.85 -4.54 5.95
CA ASP A 165 17.86 -5.14 6.83
C ASP A 165 16.43 -4.80 6.36
N PHE A 166 16.17 -3.56 5.92
CA PHE A 166 14.87 -3.17 5.36
C PHE A 166 14.49 -4.04 4.17
N TRP A 167 15.40 -4.18 3.20
CA TRP A 167 15.13 -4.96 2.01
C TRP A 167 15.12 -6.47 2.27
N ARG A 168 15.88 -6.97 3.25
CA ARG A 168 15.80 -8.39 3.66
C ARG A 168 14.49 -8.74 4.37
N ASP A 169 13.96 -7.84 5.19
CA ASP A 169 12.71 -8.10 5.93
C ASP A 169 11.46 -7.86 5.07
N GLU A 170 11.48 -6.86 4.18
CA GLU A 170 10.30 -6.45 3.42
C GLU A 170 10.17 -7.18 2.06
N TRP A 171 11.27 -7.64 1.46
CA TRP A 171 11.27 -8.30 0.14
C TRP A 171 11.10 -9.83 0.20
N VAL A 172 11.09 -10.46 1.38
CA VAL A 172 10.86 -11.91 1.54
C VAL A 172 9.37 -12.30 1.50
N ALA A 173 8.48 -11.35 1.20
CA ALA A 173 7.07 -11.62 0.95
C ALA A 173 6.83 -12.12 -0.50
N ASP A 174 7.35 -13.31 -0.82
CA ASP A 174 6.83 -14.17 -1.90
C ASP A 174 5.80 -15.17 -1.33
#